data_AF-A0ABC9V1U8-F1
#
_entry.id   AF-A0ABC9V1U8-F1
#
_cell.length_a   1.000
_cell.length_b   1.000
_cell.length_c   1.000
_cell.angle_alpha   90.00
_cell.angle_beta   90.00
_cell.angle_gamma   90.00
#
_symmetry.space_group_name_H-M   'P 1'
#
loop_
_entity.id
_entity.type
_entity.pdbx_description
1 polymer ?
#
loop_
_entity_poly.entity_id
_entity_poly.type
_entity_poly.pdbx_seq_one_letter_code
_entity_poly.pdbx_strand_id
1 'polypeptide(L)'
;MSYLFLSCTEKIDTSDGGSADGSTVDREGYLWNAKVYSGQLVRYRPDGQIDRIIEMPVKKITSAVFGGKNLDVLFVTSMSQPPLPRFPNDNQLRGSVFAIYGLGIQGIADARFMG
;
A
#
# COMPACT_ATOMS: atom_id res chain seq x y z
N MET A 1 12.66 11.77 29.42
CA MET A 1 12.65 11.14 28.08
C MET A 1 11.74 9.92 28.13
N SER A 2 10.42 10.14 28.15
CA SER A 2 9.42 9.08 28.26
C SER A 2 8.98 8.68 26.86
N TYR A 3 9.34 7.48 26.43
CA TYR A 3 8.73 6.84 25.27
C TYR A 3 7.28 6.53 25.64
N LEU A 4 6.36 7.39 25.20
CA LEU A 4 4.94 7.07 25.23
C LEU A 4 4.73 6.03 24.12
N PHE A 5 4.75 4.75 24.48
CA PHE A 5 4.11 3.74 23.65
C PHE A 5 2.63 4.09 23.63
N LEU A 6 2.19 4.80 22.58
CA LEU A 6 0.77 4.82 22.25
C LEU A 6 0.39 3.37 21.95
N SER A 7 -0.35 2.77 22.89
CA SER A 7 -1.06 1.54 22.66
C SER A 7 -2.03 1.79 21.51
N CYS A 8 -1.64 1.42 20.29
CA CYS A 8 -2.52 1.47 19.13
C CYS A 8 -3.58 0.36 19.30
N THR A 9 -4.68 0.69 19.98
CA THR A 9 -5.83 -0.20 20.19
C THR A 9 -6.79 -0.25 19.00
N GLU A 10 -6.49 0.48 17.93
CA GLU A 10 -7.36 0.49 16.76
C GLU A 10 -7.06 -0.71 15.86
N LYS A 11 -8.06 -1.58 15.70
CA LYS A 11 -8.00 -2.70 14.77
C LYS A 11 -8.06 -2.15 13.35
N ILE A 12 -7.17 -2.64 12.48
CA ILE A 12 -7.28 -2.41 11.04
C ILE A 12 -8.65 -2.92 10.57
N ASP A 13 -9.43 -2.05 9.93
CA ASP A 13 -10.72 -2.42 9.37
C ASP A 13 -10.54 -3.45 8.25
N THR A 14 -11.14 -4.63 8.45
CA THR A 14 -11.13 -5.77 7.52
C THR A 14 -12.53 -6.07 6.99
N SER A 15 -13.51 -5.18 7.26
CA SER A 15 -14.91 -5.36 6.85
C SER A 15 -15.09 -5.39 5.33
N ASP A 16 -14.18 -4.77 4.58
CA ASP A 16 -14.09 -4.82 3.12
C ASP A 16 -13.65 -6.18 2.57
N GLY A 17 -13.30 -7.13 3.44
CA GLY A 17 -12.80 -8.45 3.08
C GLY A 17 -11.34 -8.45 2.59
N GLY A 18 -10.64 -7.33 2.74
CA GLY A 18 -9.21 -7.19 2.51
C GLY A 18 -8.37 -7.40 3.77
N SER A 19 -7.06 -7.52 3.58
CA SER A 19 -6.06 -7.54 4.66
C SER A 19 -4.94 -6.56 4.34
N ALA A 20 -4.33 -5.98 5.37
CA ALA A 20 -3.09 -5.24 5.19
C ALA A 20 -1.95 -6.20 4.79
N ASP A 21 -1.16 -5.80 3.79
CA ASP A 21 0.08 -6.46 3.39
C ASP A 21 1.24 -5.43 3.50
N GLY A 22 2.04 -5.24 2.45
CA GLY A 22 3.15 -4.29 2.42
C GLY A 22 2.74 -2.83 2.54
N SER A 23 3.61 -2.03 3.17
CA SER A 23 3.39 -0.61 3.40
C SER A 23 4.67 0.21 3.17
N THR A 24 4.49 1.50 2.86
CA THR A 24 5.55 2.50 2.78
C THR A 24 5.04 3.84 3.31
N VAL A 25 5.90 4.85 3.45
CA VAL A 25 5.51 6.20 3.86
C VAL A 25 5.97 7.22 2.83
N ASP A 26 5.21 8.31 2.71
CA ASP A 26 5.63 9.44 1.89
C ASP A 26 6.33 10.53 2.72
N ARG A 27 6.85 11.54 2.02
CA ARG A 27 7.59 12.66 2.60
C ARG A 27 6.74 13.55 3.51
N GLU A 28 5.42 13.46 3.43
CA GLU A 28 4.48 14.17 4.30
C GLU A 28 4.19 13.38 5.60
N GLY A 29 4.72 12.16 5.71
CA GLY A 29 4.52 11.28 6.87
C GLY A 29 3.25 10.43 6.79
N TYR A 30 2.62 10.32 5.62
CA TYR A 30 1.41 9.53 5.44
C TYR A 30 1.79 8.08 5.10
N LEU A 31 1.04 7.13 5.67
CA LEU A 31 1.24 5.70 5.43
C LEU A 31 0.49 5.28 4.18
N TRP A 32 1.15 4.57 3.28
CA TRP A 32 0.54 3.87 2.17
C TRP A 32 0.51 2.38 2.46
N ASN A 33 -0.66 1.76 2.40
CA ASN A 33 -0.84 0.33 2.63
C ASN A 33 -1.48 -0.33 1.41
N ALA A 34 -0.87 -1.43 0.96
CA ALA A 34 -1.47 -2.32 -0.01
C ALA A 34 -2.48 -3.24 0.71
N LYS A 35 -3.78 -3.05 0.45
CA LYS A 35 -4.82 -3.95 0.95
C LYS A 35 -5.04 -5.09 -0.03
N VAL A 36 -4.45 -6.24 0.31
CA VAL A 36 -4.65 -7.49 -0.44
C VAL A 36 -6.11 -7.93 -0.33
N TYR A 37 -6.63 -8.55 -1.38
CA TYR A 37 -8.00 -9.04 -1.57
C TYR A 37 -9.09 -7.96 -1.74
N SER A 38 -8.96 -6.78 -1.13
CA SER A 38 -9.83 -5.65 -1.51
C SER A 38 -9.39 -5.02 -2.84
N GLY A 39 -8.08 -5.07 -3.16
CA GLY A 39 -7.52 -4.48 -4.37
C GLY A 39 -7.37 -2.97 -4.26
N GLN A 40 -7.12 -2.48 -3.04
CA GLN A 40 -7.07 -1.05 -2.74
C GLN A 40 -5.71 -0.67 -2.19
N LEU A 41 -5.11 0.36 -2.77
CA LEU A 41 -3.97 1.03 -2.19
C LEU A 41 -4.47 2.24 -1.39
N VAL A 42 -4.32 2.19 -0.08
CA VAL A 42 -4.91 3.21 0.82
C VAL A 42 -3.81 4.06 1.43
N ARG A 43 -4.00 5.39 1.40
CA ARG A 43 -3.15 6.36 2.07
C ARG A 43 -3.84 6.83 3.34
N TYR A 44 -3.15 6.73 4.46
CA TYR A 44 -3.60 7.13 5.78
C TYR A 44 -2.80 8.34 6.28
N ARG A 45 -3.51 9.27 6.89
CA ARG A 45 -2.95 10.37 7.66
C ARG A 45 -2.24 9.86 8.92
N PRO A 46 -1.32 10.64 9.51
CA PRO A 46 -0.70 10.30 10.79
C PRO A 46 -1.69 10.11 11.96
N ASP A 47 -2.90 10.68 11.84
CA ASP A 47 -3.99 10.54 12.81
C ASP A 47 -4.87 9.29 12.56
N GLY A 48 -4.50 8.42 11.62
CA GLY A 48 -5.20 7.18 11.29
C GLY A 48 -6.36 7.33 10.30
N GLN A 49 -6.76 8.56 9.94
CA GLN A 49 -7.84 8.77 8.98
C GLN A 49 -7.40 8.47 7.55
N ILE A 50 -8.33 8.02 6.70
CA ILE A 50 -8.07 7.79 5.28
C ILE A 50 -7.96 9.14 4.56
N ASP A 51 -6.83 9.37 3.89
CA ASP A 51 -6.60 10.49 2.98
C ASP A 51 -7.06 10.16 1.55
N ARG A 52 -6.69 8.97 1.07
CA ARG A 52 -6.89 8.57 -0.33
C ARG A 52 -7.05 7.07 -0.45
N ILE A 53 -7.88 6.63 -1.38
CA ILE A 53 -7.97 5.25 -1.83
C ILE A 53 -7.73 5.23 -3.34
N ILE A 54 -6.86 4.33 -3.80
CA ILE A 54 -6.65 4.03 -5.22
C ILE A 54 -7.13 2.61 -5.47
N GLU A 55 -8.15 2.47 -6.31
CA GLU A 55 -8.65 1.18 -6.79
C GLU A 55 -7.67 0.60 -7.81
N MET A 56 -7.14 -0.59 -7.50
CA MET A 56 -6.18 -1.28 -8.35
C MET A 56 -6.89 -2.22 -9.32
N PRO A 57 -6.33 -2.45 -10.52
CA PRO A 57 -6.95 -3.31 -11.53
C PRO A 57 -6.90 -4.80 -11.17
N VAL A 58 -6.32 -5.18 -10.03
CA VAL A 58 -6.19 -6.56 -9.53
C VAL A 58 -6.52 -6.60 -8.05
N LYS A 59 -7.03 -7.74 -7.57
CA LYS A 59 -7.46 -7.87 -6.16
C LYS A 59 -6.30 -8.09 -5.21
N LYS A 60 -5.19 -8.66 -5.67
CA LYS A 60 -4.15 -9.17 -4.80
C LYS A 60 -2.85 -8.37 -4.93
N ILE A 61 -2.94 -7.06 -4.71
CA ILE A 61 -1.76 -6.23 -4.52
C ILE A 61 -1.06 -6.60 -3.20
N THR A 62 0.27 -6.52 -3.17
CA THR A 62 1.08 -7.07 -2.08
C THR A 62 1.97 -6.06 -1.39
N SER A 63 2.55 -5.10 -2.12
CA SER A 63 3.40 -4.08 -1.50
C SER A 63 3.54 -2.87 -2.42
N ALA A 64 3.93 -1.73 -1.86
CA ALA A 64 4.16 -0.50 -2.59
C ALA A 64 5.46 0.19 -2.13
N VAL A 65 6.14 0.87 -3.06
CA VAL A 65 7.35 1.65 -2.77
C VAL A 65 7.46 2.84 -3.71
N PHE A 66 7.93 3.97 -3.20
CA PHE A 66 8.25 5.13 -4.03
C PHE A 66 9.59 4.93 -4.74
N GLY A 67 9.64 5.28 -6.02
CA GLY A 67 10.82 5.20 -6.86
C GLY A 67 10.80 6.26 -7.95
N GLY A 68 11.62 6.05 -8.99
CA GLY A 68 11.90 7.07 -9.98
C GLY A 68 12.95 8.08 -9.49
N LYS A 69 13.45 8.92 -10.40
CA LYS A 69 14.58 9.82 -10.11
C LYS A 69 14.26 10.81 -8.98
N ASN A 70 13.00 11.21 -8.85
CA ASN A 70 12.56 12.20 -7.86
C ASN A 70 11.72 11.57 -6.74
N LEU A 71 11.67 10.23 -6.64
CA LEU A 71 10.79 9.49 -5.73
C LEU A 71 9.30 9.85 -5.89
N ASP A 72 8.87 10.17 -7.10
CA ASP A 72 7.52 10.63 -7.47
C ASP A 72 6.69 9.57 -8.23
N VAL A 73 7.20 8.34 -8.31
CA VAL A 73 6.50 7.19 -8.90
C VAL A 73 6.22 6.16 -7.82
N LEU A 74 4.94 5.80 -7.63
CA LEU A 74 4.57 4.75 -6.68
C LEU A 74 4.46 3.41 -7.41
N PHE A 75 5.42 2.52 -7.17
CA PHE A 75 5.41 1.16 -7.70
C PHE A 75 4.59 0.26 -6.78
N VAL A 76 3.76 -0.61 -7.36
CA VAL A 76 2.89 -1.53 -6.62
C VAL A 76 3.06 -2.94 -7.17
N THR A 77 3.36 -3.90 -6.31
CA THR A 77 3.48 -5.32 -6.65
C THR A 77 2.14 -6.03 -6.46
N SER A 78 1.96 -7.16 -7.15
CA SER A 78 0.82 -8.04 -6.97
C SER A 78 1.21 -9.51 -7.07
N MET A 79 0.43 -10.41 -6.48
CA MET A 79 0.67 -11.84 -6.57
C MET A 79 0.01 -12.46 -7.81
N SER A 80 0.71 -13.42 -8.43
CA SER A 80 0.23 -14.13 -9.64
C SER A 80 -0.71 -15.30 -9.36
N GLN A 81 -1.06 -15.53 -8.08
CA GLN A 81 -1.90 -16.65 -7.66
C GLN A 81 -3.19 -16.71 -8.50
N PRO A 82 -3.74 -17.91 -8.77
CA PRO A 82 -5.00 -18.02 -9.50
C PRO A 82 -6.13 -17.20 -8.84
N PRO A 83 -7.16 -16.83 -9.61
CA PRO A 83 -8.37 -16.23 -9.05
C PRO A 83 -8.98 -17.15 -7.98
N LEU A 84 -9.37 -16.57 -6.85
CA LEU A 84 -10.12 -17.30 -5.83
C LEU A 84 -11.60 -17.32 -6.20
N PRO A 85 -12.40 -18.31 -5.76
CA PRO A 85 -13.85 -18.33 -6.01
C PRO A 85 -14.59 -17.05 -5.57
N ARG A 86 -14.09 -16.38 -4.52
CA ARG A 86 -14.64 -15.08 -4.05
C ARG A 86 -14.30 -13.91 -4.98
N PHE A 87 -13.28 -14.04 -5.83
CA PHE A 87 -12.79 -13.02 -6.77
C PHE A 87 -12.63 -13.61 -8.18
N PRO A 88 -13.72 -14.10 -8.81
CA PRO A 88 -13.62 -14.81 -10.10
C PRO A 88 -13.11 -13.91 -11.24
N ASN A 89 -13.26 -12.60 -11.09
CA ASN A 89 -12.88 -11.60 -12.08
C ASN A 89 -11.47 -11.04 -11.86
N ASP A 90 -10.65 -11.62 -10.98
CA ASP A 90 -9.26 -11.21 -10.81
C ASP A 90 -8.47 -11.54 -12.08
N ASN A 91 -8.26 -10.52 -12.89
CA ASN A 91 -7.93 -10.68 -14.31
C ASN A 91 -6.46 -11.10 -14.54
N GLN A 92 -6.07 -11.15 -15.81
CA GLN A 92 -4.73 -11.60 -16.23
C GLN A 92 -3.57 -10.71 -15.79
N LEU A 93 -3.83 -9.48 -15.32
CA LEU A 93 -2.79 -8.57 -14.85
C LEU A 93 -2.22 -8.98 -13.47
N ARG A 94 -2.83 -9.96 -12.79
CA ARG A 94 -2.30 -10.51 -11.54
C ARG A 94 -0.84 -10.96 -11.69
N GLY A 95 0.01 -10.62 -10.73
CA GLY A 95 1.45 -10.87 -10.81
C GLY A 95 2.24 -9.76 -11.52
N SER A 96 1.56 -8.76 -12.09
CA SER A 96 2.23 -7.59 -12.67
C SER A 96 2.74 -6.65 -11.58
N VAL A 97 3.69 -5.81 -11.97
CA VAL A 97 4.09 -4.60 -11.24
C VAL A 97 3.43 -3.41 -11.92
N PHE A 98 2.76 -2.57 -11.13
CA PHE A 98 2.13 -1.34 -11.58
C PHE A 98 2.98 -0.15 -11.20
N ALA A 99 2.95 0.90 -12.01
CA ALA A 99 3.59 2.19 -11.71
C ALA A 99 2.53 3.28 -11.79
N ILE A 100 2.38 4.04 -10.70
CA ILE A 100 1.41 5.13 -10.58
C ILE A 100 2.18 6.46 -10.63
N TYR A 101 1.80 7.30 -11.59
CA TYR A 101 2.43 8.59 -11.85
C TYR A 101 1.48 9.74 -11.51
N GLY A 102 2.03 10.95 -11.37
CA GLY A 102 1.22 12.16 -11.26
C GLY A 102 0.44 12.30 -9.95
N LEU A 103 0.86 11.62 -8.89
CA LEU A 103 0.19 11.69 -7.58
C LEU A 103 0.37 13.05 -6.87
N GLY A 104 1.36 13.84 -7.30
CA GLY A 104 1.78 15.07 -6.63
C GLY A 104 2.48 14.83 -5.28
N ILE A 105 2.89 13.58 -5.03
CA ILE A 105 3.44 13.12 -3.74
C ILE A 105 4.80 12.50 -3.99
N GLN A 106 5.74 12.77 -3.10
CA GLN A 106 7.09 12.21 -3.12
C GLN A 106 7.29 11.26 -1.94
N GLY A 107 8.03 10.17 -2.19
CA GLY A 107 8.48 9.27 -1.15
C GLY A 107 9.71 9.77 -0.38
N ILE A 108 10.19 8.90 0.49
CA ILE A 108 11.50 9.01 1.14
C ILE A 108 12.44 7.92 0.60
N ALA A 109 13.74 8.17 0.66
CA ALA A 109 14.71 7.16 0.27
C ALA A 109 14.81 6.07 1.35
N ASP A 110 14.67 4.81 0.95
CA ASP A 110 14.85 3.69 1.87
C ASP A 110 16.29 3.60 2.36
N ALA A 111 16.43 3.18 3.62
CA ALA A 111 17.72 2.95 4.23
C ALA A 111 18.40 1.73 3.59
N ARG A 112 19.70 1.84 3.29
CA ARG A 112 20.50 0.69 2.86
C ARG A 112 20.89 -0.16 4.07
N PHE A 113 20.93 -1.47 3.86
CA PHE A 113 21.53 -2.39 4.82
C PHE A 113 23.02 -2.04 5.04
N MET A 114 23.47 -2.05 6.30
CA MET A 114 24.78 -1.53 6.71
C MET A 114 25.83 -2.60 7.05
N GLY A 115 25.53 -3.89 6.91
CA GLY A 115 26.44 -5.00 7.23
C GLY A 115 26.13 -5.66 8.56
#